data_AF-A0A7S1T715-F1
#
_entry.id   AF-A0A7S1T715-F1
#
_cell.length_a   1.000
_cell.length_b   1.000
_cell.length_c   1.000
_cell.angle_alpha   90.00
_cell.angle_beta   90.00
_cell.angle_gamma   90.00
#
_symmetry.space_group_name_H-M   'P 1'
#
loop_
_entity.id
_entity.type
_entity.pdbx_description
1 polymer ?
#
loop_
_entity_poly.entity_id
_entity_poly.type
_entity_poly.pdbx_seq_one_letter_code
_entity_poly.pdbx_strand_id
1 'polypeptide(L)'
;DSPYYVEFVKPEGSEFSPQNVGSDDTLDSDANPDTGLTDAYVVPAGEVDDTVDGGLFFPSGTPTPTSTPAAQLGGTVFSDVNDDGIQDTNEPGVPGVTVNLYEGTPGPQPGTPIDSVTTDENGDYLFPVQ
;
A
#
# COMPACT_ATOMS: atom_id res chain seq x y z
N ASP A 1 -10.06 -34.35 -22.19
CA ASP A 1 -9.44 -33.43 -21.21
C ASP A 1 -10.47 -32.97 -20.21
N SER A 2 -10.08 -32.84 -18.94
CA SER A 2 -10.96 -32.29 -17.89
C SER A 2 -11.02 -30.76 -18.03
N PRO A 3 -12.19 -30.13 -17.86
CA PRO A 3 -12.29 -28.69 -17.90
C PRO A 3 -11.68 -28.03 -16.66
N TYR A 4 -11.25 -26.77 -16.80
CA TYR A 4 -10.73 -25.91 -15.74
C TYR A 4 -11.56 -24.62 -15.66
N TYR A 5 -11.60 -23.99 -14.50
CA TYR A 5 -12.15 -22.64 -14.32
C TYR A 5 -11.26 -21.86 -13.35
N VAL A 6 -11.34 -20.53 -13.41
CA VAL A 6 -10.59 -19.61 -12.56
C VAL A 6 -11.56 -18.86 -11.63
N GLU A 7 -11.12 -18.61 -10.41
CA GLU A 7 -11.79 -17.70 -9.48
C GLU A 7 -10.92 -16.46 -9.29
N PHE A 8 -11.49 -15.31 -9.62
CA PHE A 8 -10.95 -14.01 -9.25
C PHE A 8 -11.59 -13.58 -7.92
N VAL A 9 -10.77 -13.29 -6.92
CA VAL A 9 -11.23 -12.74 -5.65
C VAL A 9 -11.07 -11.23 -5.68
N LYS A 10 -12.18 -10.51 -5.51
CA LYS A 10 -12.18 -9.05 -5.61
C LYS A 10 -11.69 -8.38 -4.31
N PRO A 11 -10.84 -7.34 -4.39
CA PRO A 11 -10.49 -6.50 -3.25
C PRO A 11 -11.70 -5.77 -2.64
N GLU A 12 -11.58 -5.33 -1.39
CA GLU A 12 -12.60 -4.46 -0.79
C GLU A 12 -12.74 -3.15 -1.58
N GLY A 13 -13.98 -2.69 -1.78
CA GLY A 13 -14.28 -1.48 -2.52
C GLY A 13 -14.21 -1.62 -4.05
N SER A 14 -13.87 -2.79 -4.58
CA SER A 14 -13.88 -3.07 -6.02
C SER A 14 -15.19 -3.73 -6.48
N GLU A 15 -15.48 -3.57 -7.76
CA GLU A 15 -16.54 -4.25 -8.48
C GLU A 15 -15.97 -4.92 -9.75
N PHE A 16 -16.52 -6.06 -10.14
CA PHE A 16 -16.15 -6.71 -11.40
C PHE A 16 -16.71 -5.95 -12.60
N SER A 17 -15.91 -5.86 -13.66
CA SER A 17 -16.38 -5.44 -14.97
C SER A 17 -17.42 -6.42 -15.51
N PRO A 18 -18.29 -6.00 -16.44
CA PRO A 18 -19.22 -6.93 -17.07
C PRO A 18 -18.46 -8.03 -17.84
N GLN A 19 -18.97 -9.25 -17.73
CA GLN A 19 -18.39 -10.44 -18.35
C GLN A 19 -18.63 -10.46 -19.88
N ASN A 20 -17.65 -10.94 -20.64
CA ASN A 20 -17.69 -11.23 -22.08
C ASN A 20 -18.22 -10.06 -22.94
N VAL A 21 -17.66 -8.86 -22.73
CA VAL A 21 -18.06 -7.64 -23.45
C VAL A 21 -17.28 -7.49 -24.74
N GLY A 22 -18.03 -7.55 -25.85
CA GLY A 22 -17.47 -7.37 -27.18
C GLY A 22 -17.36 -8.71 -27.88
N SER A 23 -16.33 -8.88 -28.69
CA SER A 23 -16.09 -10.12 -29.44
C SER A 23 -14.63 -10.50 -29.49
N ASP A 24 -13.80 -9.88 -28.65
CA ASP A 24 -12.36 -10.10 -28.62
C ASP A 24 -12.01 -10.63 -27.24
N ASP A 25 -12.04 -11.96 -27.14
CA ASP A 25 -11.79 -12.72 -25.91
C ASP A 25 -10.38 -12.45 -25.34
N THR A 26 -9.46 -11.84 -26.11
CA THR A 26 -8.12 -11.48 -25.61
C THR A 26 -8.08 -10.18 -24.81
N LEU A 27 -9.20 -9.46 -24.71
CA LEU A 27 -9.25 -8.11 -24.16
C LEU A 27 -10.33 -7.88 -23.11
N ASP A 28 -11.40 -8.67 -23.10
CA ASP A 28 -12.52 -8.48 -22.18
C ASP A 28 -12.38 -9.32 -20.91
N SER A 29 -13.36 -9.21 -20.01
CA SER A 29 -13.32 -9.89 -18.71
C SER A 29 -14.13 -11.18 -18.78
N ASP A 30 -13.55 -12.31 -18.39
CA ASP A 30 -14.25 -13.59 -18.25
C ASP A 30 -14.87 -13.78 -16.87
N ALA A 31 -14.49 -12.96 -15.88
CA ALA A 31 -15.01 -13.09 -14.53
C ALA A 31 -16.51 -12.73 -14.47
N ASN A 32 -17.33 -13.66 -13.97
CA ASN A 32 -18.73 -13.40 -13.66
C ASN A 32 -18.85 -12.27 -12.62
N PRO A 33 -19.67 -11.21 -12.84
CA PRO A 33 -19.64 -10.05 -11.97
C PRO A 33 -20.15 -10.29 -10.54
N ASP A 34 -20.97 -11.33 -10.34
CA ASP A 34 -21.56 -11.67 -9.04
C ASP A 34 -20.65 -12.61 -8.24
N THR A 35 -19.92 -13.52 -8.91
CA THR A 35 -19.19 -14.61 -8.26
C THR A 35 -17.68 -14.55 -8.43
N GLY A 36 -17.17 -13.81 -9.41
CA GLY A 36 -15.75 -13.81 -9.79
C GLY A 36 -15.28 -15.08 -10.50
N LEU A 37 -16.18 -16.03 -10.77
CA LEU A 37 -15.86 -17.28 -11.47
C LEU A 37 -15.93 -17.11 -12.98
N THR A 38 -15.05 -17.77 -13.71
CA THR A 38 -15.12 -17.88 -15.17
C THR A 38 -16.02 -19.04 -15.61
N ASP A 39 -16.26 -19.14 -16.92
CA ASP A 39 -16.73 -20.39 -17.52
C ASP A 39 -15.64 -21.48 -17.49
N ALA A 40 -16.00 -22.68 -17.95
CA ALA A 40 -15.09 -23.82 -18.01
C ALA A 40 -14.34 -23.89 -19.35
N TYR A 41 -13.01 -23.96 -19.29
CA TYR A 41 -12.11 -24.05 -20.43
C TYR A 41 -11.54 -25.46 -20.57
N VAL A 42 -11.37 -25.90 -21.82
CA VAL A 42 -10.68 -27.16 -22.16
C VAL A 42 -9.39 -26.79 -22.87
N VAL A 43 -8.26 -26.95 -22.18
CA VAL A 43 -6.92 -26.67 -22.73
C VAL A 43 -6.28 -27.99 -23.16
N PRO A 44 -6.11 -28.26 -24.47
CA PRO A 44 -5.47 -29.47 -24.95
C PRO A 44 -4.00 -29.57 -24.51
N ALA A 45 -3.49 -30.79 -24.42
CA ALA A 45 -2.09 -31.00 -24.03
C ALA A 45 -1.12 -30.33 -25.01
N GLY A 46 -0.32 -29.39 -24.51
CA GLY A 46 0.70 -28.66 -25.29
C GLY A 46 0.25 -27.29 -25.79
N GLU A 47 -1.00 -26.90 -25.54
CA GLU A 47 -1.52 -25.56 -25.83
C GLU A 47 -1.37 -24.63 -24.63
N VAL A 48 -1.40 -23.32 -24.88
CA VAL A 48 -1.48 -22.26 -23.88
C VAL A 48 -2.71 -21.42 -24.21
N ASP A 49 -3.54 -21.21 -23.20
CA ASP A 49 -4.68 -20.30 -23.25
C ASP A 49 -4.38 -19.14 -22.29
N ASP A 50 -4.14 -17.95 -22.84
CA ASP A 50 -3.79 -16.73 -22.13
C ASP A 50 -4.88 -15.65 -22.24
N THR A 51 -6.11 -16.05 -22.57
CA THR A 51 -7.26 -15.16 -22.76
C THR A 51 -8.27 -15.25 -21.62
N VAL A 52 -7.84 -15.73 -20.43
CA VAL A 52 -8.71 -15.85 -19.25
C VAL A 52 -8.44 -14.68 -18.31
N ASP A 53 -9.29 -13.66 -18.42
CA ASP A 53 -9.08 -12.33 -17.87
C ASP A 53 -10.13 -11.94 -16.82
N GLY A 54 -9.77 -11.00 -15.94
CA GLY A 54 -10.62 -10.53 -14.86
C GLY A 54 -10.57 -9.01 -14.73
N GLY A 55 -11.60 -8.32 -15.22
CA GLY A 55 -11.72 -6.88 -15.15
C GLY A 55 -12.28 -6.42 -13.80
N LEU A 56 -11.68 -5.40 -13.20
CA LEU A 56 -12.16 -4.75 -11.97
C LEU A 56 -12.22 -3.24 -12.18
N PHE A 57 -13.23 -2.60 -11.60
CA PHE A 57 -13.30 -1.14 -11.49
C PHE A 57 -13.65 -0.73 -10.05
N PHE A 58 -13.42 0.55 -9.76
CA PHE A 58 -13.62 1.09 -8.43
C PHE A 58 -14.48 2.35 -8.49
N PRO A 59 -15.75 2.26 -8.08
CA PRO A 59 -16.73 3.33 -8.27
C PRO A 59 -16.43 4.59 -7.44
N SER A 60 -15.60 4.51 -6.40
CA SER A 60 -15.19 5.66 -5.56
C SER A 60 -13.89 6.34 -6.00
N GLY A 61 -13.48 6.15 -7.26
CA GLY A 61 -12.13 6.49 -7.72
C GLY A 61 -11.20 5.30 -7.53
N THR A 62 -10.24 5.15 -8.43
CA THR A 62 -9.27 4.05 -8.42
C THR A 62 -8.56 3.96 -7.05
N PRO A 63 -8.59 2.84 -6.31
CA PRO A 63 -7.42 2.46 -5.54
C PRO A 63 -6.39 2.16 -6.62
N THR A 64 -5.53 3.13 -6.80
CA THR A 64 -4.16 2.83 -7.17
C THR A 64 -3.73 1.61 -6.35
N PRO A 65 -3.12 0.57 -6.93
CA PRO A 65 -2.51 -0.48 -6.11
C PRO A 65 -1.69 0.25 -5.04
N THR A 66 -2.09 0.16 -3.78
CA THR A 66 -1.49 0.91 -2.67
C THR A 66 -0.15 0.29 -2.36
N SER A 67 0.81 0.55 -3.24
CA SER A 67 2.21 0.72 -2.91
C SER A 67 2.53 2.22 -2.88
N THR A 68 1.57 3.08 -2.52
CA THR A 68 1.94 4.36 -1.92
C THR A 68 2.59 3.99 -0.59
N PRO A 69 3.89 4.21 -0.39
CA PRO A 69 4.48 4.04 0.93
C PRO A 69 3.62 4.86 1.89
N ALA A 70 3.25 4.30 3.04
CA ALA A 70 2.61 5.09 4.09
C ALA A 70 3.35 6.42 4.21
N ALA A 71 2.63 7.55 4.33
CA ALA A 71 3.29 8.82 4.54
C ALA A 71 4.25 8.67 5.73
N GLN A 72 5.42 9.29 5.68
CA GLN A 72 6.41 9.12 6.74
C GLN A 72 6.71 10.46 7.37
N LEU A 73 6.78 10.49 8.70
CA LEU A 73 7.21 11.63 9.49
C LEU A 73 8.49 11.26 10.22
N GLY A 74 9.57 11.99 9.98
CA GLY A 74 10.87 11.70 10.57
C GLY A 74 11.76 12.92 10.66
N GLY A 75 12.95 12.72 11.22
CA GLY A 75 13.96 13.76 11.40
C GLY A 75 15.19 13.22 12.12
N THR A 76 16.08 14.13 12.52
CA THR A 76 17.31 13.83 13.25
C THR A 76 17.32 14.61 14.57
N VAL A 77 17.66 13.95 15.66
CA VAL A 77 18.05 14.62 16.91
C VAL A 77 19.55 14.85 16.84
N PHE A 78 19.98 16.11 16.86
CA PHE A 78 21.39 16.50 16.75
C PHE A 78 21.89 17.17 18.04
N SER A 79 23.19 17.03 18.29
CA SER A 79 23.89 17.73 19.38
C SER A 79 24.27 19.12 18.90
N ASP A 80 23.46 20.11 19.24
CA ASP A 80 23.76 21.53 19.02
C ASP A 80 24.97 21.95 19.89
N VAL A 81 26.16 21.95 19.30
CA VAL A 81 27.42 22.19 20.05
C VAL A 81 27.78 23.66 20.15
N ASN A 82 27.16 24.50 19.32
CA ASN A 82 27.45 25.93 19.24
C ASN A 82 26.30 26.80 19.79
N ASP A 83 25.18 26.20 20.20
CA ASP A 83 23.98 26.82 20.79
C ASP A 83 23.30 27.82 19.85
N ASP A 84 23.23 27.52 18.55
CA ASP A 84 22.61 28.38 17.54
C ASP A 84 21.27 27.87 16.99
N GLY A 85 20.88 26.63 17.34
CA GLY A 85 19.63 26.02 16.92
C GLY A 85 19.57 25.58 15.45
N ILE A 86 20.70 25.55 14.75
CA ILE A 86 20.82 25.11 13.35
C ILE A 86 21.63 23.82 13.33
N GLN A 87 21.12 22.78 12.65
CA GLN A 87 21.88 21.56 12.45
C GLN A 87 23.07 21.79 11.50
N ASP A 88 24.25 21.99 12.06
CA ASP A 88 25.49 22.18 11.32
C ASP A 88 26.11 20.84 10.86
N THR A 89 26.96 20.87 9.83
CA THR A 89 27.60 19.66 9.28
C THR A 89 28.52 18.94 10.27
N ASN A 90 29.00 19.64 11.31
CA ASN A 90 29.88 19.08 12.33
C ASN A 90 29.13 18.64 13.60
N GLU A 91 27.79 18.70 13.59
CA GLU A 91 26.97 18.34 14.74
C GLU A 91 26.50 16.90 14.64
N PRO A 92 26.99 16.02 15.53
CA PRO A 92 26.63 14.62 15.48
C PRO A 92 25.18 14.43 15.91
N GLY A 93 24.54 13.40 15.35
CA GLY A 93 23.27 12.91 15.86
C GLY A 93 23.39 12.33 17.28
N VAL A 94 22.27 12.33 17.99
CA VAL A 94 22.18 11.81 19.37
C VAL A 94 21.39 10.49 19.36
N PRO A 95 22.05 9.35 19.54
CA PRO A 95 21.38 8.05 19.57
C PRO A 95 20.65 7.81 20.88
N GLY A 96 19.64 6.92 20.86
CA GLY A 96 18.98 6.47 22.08
C GLY A 96 17.92 7.44 22.64
N VAL A 97 17.55 8.48 21.90
CA VAL A 97 16.52 9.45 22.30
C VAL A 97 15.14 8.89 21.98
N THR A 98 14.28 8.75 22.99
CA THR A 98 12.88 8.39 22.78
C THR A 98 12.12 9.55 22.16
N VAL A 99 11.51 9.30 20.99
CA VAL A 99 10.64 10.24 20.28
C VAL A 99 9.22 9.68 20.31
N ASN A 100 8.25 10.51 20.68
CA ASN A 100 6.85 10.12 20.82
C ASN A 100 5.98 10.87 19.81
N LEU A 101 5.13 10.13 19.10
CA LEU A 101 4.15 10.68 18.17
C LEU A 101 2.79 10.84 18.87
N TYR A 102 2.13 11.98 18.66
CA TYR A 102 0.80 12.26 19.19
C TYR A 102 -0.15 12.63 18.06
N GLU A 103 -1.42 12.28 18.20
CA GLU A 103 -2.48 12.70 17.29
C GLU A 103 -3.11 14.03 17.75
N GLY A 104 -3.36 14.94 16.81
CA GLY A 104 -4.10 16.19 17.04
C GLY A 104 -3.23 17.43 17.27
N THR A 105 -3.85 18.48 17.83
CA THR A 105 -3.20 19.78 18.05
C THR A 105 -2.44 19.80 19.39
N PRO A 106 -1.19 20.28 19.43
CA PRO A 106 -0.44 20.40 20.67
C PRO A 106 -1.17 21.23 21.74
N GLY A 107 -1.27 20.68 22.95
CA GLY A 107 -1.72 21.38 24.15
C GLY A 107 -0.56 21.82 25.04
N PRO A 108 -0.82 22.43 26.21
CA PRO A 108 0.22 22.84 27.16
C PRO A 108 0.93 21.66 27.83
N GLN A 109 0.39 20.44 27.72
CA GLN A 109 0.97 19.20 28.19
C GLN A 109 0.76 18.12 27.12
N PRO A 110 1.68 17.16 26.96
CA PRO A 110 1.50 16.05 26.04
C PRO A 110 0.31 15.17 26.47
N GLY A 111 -0.39 14.63 25.48
CA GLY A 111 -1.44 13.62 25.69
C GLY A 111 -0.86 12.22 25.89
N THR A 112 -1.61 11.19 25.47
CA THR A 112 -1.06 9.84 25.34
C THR A 112 -0.45 9.69 23.95
N PRO A 113 0.80 9.18 23.81
CA PRO A 113 1.38 8.97 22.51
C PRO A 113 0.68 7.83 21.77
N ILE A 114 0.55 7.98 20.45
CA ILE A 114 0.01 6.94 19.55
C ILE A 114 1.13 6.02 19.03
N ASP A 115 2.38 6.48 19.06
CA ASP A 115 3.55 5.69 18.72
C ASP A 115 4.82 6.22 19.42
N SER A 116 5.85 5.39 19.51
CA SER A 116 7.13 5.71 20.15
C SER A 116 8.29 4.97 19.47
N VAL A 117 9.31 5.72 19.06
CA VAL A 117 10.56 5.18 18.50
C VAL A 117 11.75 5.71 19.29
N THR A 118 12.91 5.09 19.09
CA THR A 118 14.19 5.56 19.63
C THR A 118 15.10 5.91 18.48
N THR A 119 15.80 7.05 18.57
CA THR A 119 16.74 7.46 17.53
C THR A 119 17.85 6.43 17.34
N ASP A 120 18.26 6.23 16.09
CA ASP A 120 19.32 5.30 15.73
C ASP A 120 20.73 5.86 16.04
N GLU A 121 21.77 5.15 15.62
CA GLU A 121 23.18 5.53 15.83
C GLU A 121 23.54 6.92 15.26
N ASN A 122 22.80 7.40 14.26
CA ASN A 122 22.97 8.70 13.63
C ASN A 122 21.98 9.75 14.16
N GLY A 123 21.20 9.44 15.19
CA GLY A 123 20.17 10.33 15.73
C GLY A 123 18.88 10.38 14.91
N ASP A 124 18.75 9.54 13.88
CA ASP A 124 17.60 9.58 12.96
C ASP A 124 16.40 8.79 13.53
N TYR A 125 15.20 9.24 13.20
CA TYR A 125 13.94 8.57 13.55
C TYR A 125 12.90 8.70 12.44
N LEU A 126 11.96 7.75 12.40
CA LEU A 126 10.92 7.68 11.38
C LEU A 126 9.65 7.03 11.94
N PHE A 127 8.50 7.63 11.65
CA PHE A 127 7.17 7.08 11.90
C PHE A 127 6.43 6.85 10.58
N PRO A 128 5.87 5.65 10.35
CA PRO A 128 4.83 5.48 9.35
C PRO A 128 3.53 6.15 9.85
N VAL A 129 2.96 7.04 9.05
CA VAL A 129 1.68 7.72 9.32
C VAL A 129 0.68 7.43 8.18
N GLN A 130 -0.59 7.30 8.53
CA GLN A 130 -1.72 7.04 7.63
C GLN A 130 -2.68 8.21 7.67
#